data_AF-A0A7K2JMB6-F1
#
_entry.id   AF-A0A7K2JMB6-F1
#
_cell.length_a   1.000
_cell.length_b   1.000
_cell.length_c   1.000
_cell.angle_alpha   90.00
_cell.angle_beta   90.00
_cell.angle_gamma   90.00
#
_symmetry.space_group_name_H-M   'P 1'
#
loop_
_entity.id
_entity.type
_entity.pdbx_description
1 polymer ?
#
loop_
_entity_poly.entity_id
_entity_poly.type
_entity_poly.pdbx_seq_one_letter_code
_entity_poly.pdbx_strand_id
1 'polypeptide(L)' 'MIIITGPQDTDEAVGLLAEMAGLLDAVPAYSAALQWATATALYCMAGWEHCSLAVADVTIAEACGLIVHRLTV' A
#
# COMPACT_ATOMS: atom_id res chain seq x y z
N MET A 1 -4.81 3.73 -10.48
CA MET A 1 -4.07 2.46 -10.54
C MET A 1 -3.79 2.04 -9.12
N ILE A 2 -4.47 0.98 -8.65
CA ILE A 2 -4.26 0.44 -7.30
C ILE A 2 -3.08 -0.53 -7.40
N ILE A 3 -2.12 -0.40 -6.50
CA ILE A 3 -0.98 -1.31 -6.42
C ILE A 3 -1.15 -2.14 -5.16
N ILE A 4 -1.12 -3.47 -5.31
CA ILE A 4 -1.20 -4.39 -4.17
C ILE A 4 0.20 -4.94 -3.90
N THR A 5 0.65 -4.79 -2.68
CA THR A 5 1.92 -5.34 -2.20
C THR A 5 1.74 -5.84 -0.77
N GLY A 6 2.66 -6.67 -0.30
CA GLY A 6 2.58 -7.29 1.02
C GLY A 6 3.71 -8.30 1.25
N PRO A 7 3.59 -9.18 2.25
CA PRO A 7 4.63 -10.15 2.57
C PRO A 7 4.88 -11.06 1.37
N GLN A 8 6.14 -11.35 1.08
CA GLN A 8 6.56 -12.16 -0.07
C GLN A 8 7.55 -13.25 0.34
N ASP A 9 7.55 -13.56 1.65
CA ASP A 9 8.54 -14.44 2.28
C ASP A 9 8.27 -15.92 2.01
N THR A 10 7.04 -16.24 1.57
CA THR A 10 6.57 -17.58 1.22
C THR A 10 5.79 -17.54 -0.09
N ASP A 11 5.78 -18.67 -0.82
CA ASP A 11 5.01 -18.82 -2.07
C ASP A 11 3.51 -18.55 -1.85
N GLU A 12 3.00 -18.91 -0.67
CA GLU A 12 1.61 -18.72 -0.28
C GLU A 12 1.26 -17.23 -0.10
N ALA A 13 2.19 -16.44 0.46
CA ALA A 13 2.03 -15.00 0.60
C ALA A 13 2.09 -14.28 -0.76
N VAL A 14 2.95 -14.74 -1.67
CA VAL A 14 3.01 -14.26 -3.06
C VAL A 14 1.71 -14.60 -3.81
N GLY A 15 1.19 -15.81 -3.62
CA GLY A 15 -0.10 -16.24 -4.19
C GLY A 15 -1.26 -15.35 -3.74
N LEU A 16 -1.33 -15.03 -2.44
CA LEU A 16 -2.37 -14.15 -1.90
C LEU A 16 -2.32 -12.75 -2.53
N LEU A 17 -1.13 -12.20 -2.79
CA LEU A 17 -0.99 -10.91 -3.46
C LEU A 17 -1.52 -10.94 -4.90
N ALA A 18 -1.25 -12.01 -5.63
CA ALA A 18 -1.77 -12.20 -6.98
C ALA A 18 -3.29 -12.32 -6.98
N GLU A 19 -3.87 -13.08 -6.03
CA GLU A 19 -5.32 -13.23 -5.88
C GLU A 19 -5.99 -11.91 -5.53
N MET A 20 -5.46 -11.17 -4.57
CA MET A 20 -6.00 -9.87 -4.17
C MET A 20 -5.90 -8.84 -5.29
N ALA A 21 -4.80 -8.84 -6.04
CA ALA A 21 -4.64 -7.96 -7.19
C ALA A 21 -5.66 -8.27 -8.29
N GLY A 22 -5.90 -9.57 -8.56
CA GLY A 22 -6.95 -10.00 -9.49
C GLY A 22 -8.36 -9.63 -9.02
N LEU A 23 -8.66 -9.77 -7.73
CA LEU A 23 -9.97 -9.43 -7.15
C LEU A 23 -10.30 -7.94 -7.26
N LEU A 24 -9.30 -7.07 -7.10
CA LEU A 24 -9.47 -5.62 -7.00
C LEU A 24 -9.15 -4.87 -8.30
N ASP A 25 -8.93 -5.59 -9.40
CA ASP A 25 -8.47 -5.02 -10.68
C ASP A 25 -7.24 -4.11 -10.49
N ALA A 26 -6.28 -4.61 -9.70
CA ALA A 26 -5.11 -3.90 -9.24
C ALA A 26 -3.83 -4.53 -9.79
N VAL A 27 -2.71 -3.82 -9.67
CA VAL A 27 -1.40 -4.28 -10.15
C VAL A 27 -0.60 -4.83 -8.96
N PRO A 28 -0.17 -6.10 -8.99
CA PRO A 28 0.66 -6.61 -7.92
C PRO A 28 2.10 -6.08 -8.06
N ALA A 29 2.68 -5.61 -6.96
CA ALA A 29 4.07 -5.18 -6.89
C ALA A 29 4.88 -6.18 -6.04
N TYR A 30 5.78 -6.89 -6.73
CA TYR A 30 6.70 -7.85 -6.13
C TYR A 30 8.10 -7.23 -6.02
N SER A 31 8.72 -7.28 -4.85
CA SER A 31 10.08 -6.78 -4.63
C SER A 31 10.70 -7.43 -3.40
N ALA A 32 11.78 -8.19 -3.63
CA ALA A 32 12.60 -8.77 -2.57
C ALA A 32 13.35 -7.70 -1.73
N ALA A 33 13.38 -6.44 -2.18
CA ALA A 33 13.99 -5.33 -1.46
C ALA A 33 13.02 -4.63 -0.49
N LEU A 34 11.71 -4.85 -0.63
CA LEU A 34 10.69 -4.34 0.28
C LEU A 34 10.50 -5.34 1.42
N GLN A 35 11.34 -5.24 2.45
CA GLN A 35 11.01 -5.86 3.74
C GLN A 35 9.77 -5.14 4.28
N TRP A 36 8.62 -5.81 4.33
CA TRP A 36 7.35 -5.18 4.74
C TRP A 36 7.36 -4.76 6.22
N ALA A 37 8.17 -5.39 7.06
CA ALA A 37 8.48 -4.84 8.38
C ALA A 37 9.09 -3.41 8.32
N THR A 38 9.63 -3.02 7.17
CA THR A 38 10.32 -1.75 6.92
C THR A 38 9.45 -0.72 6.18
N ALA A 39 8.37 -1.13 5.52
CA ALA A 39 7.41 -0.15 4.99
C ALA A 39 6.58 0.40 6.16
N THR A 40 7.16 1.43 6.78
CA THR A 40 6.68 2.07 8.01
C THR A 40 5.98 3.40 7.74
N ALA A 41 5.90 3.78 6.47
CA ALA A 41 5.41 5.08 6.06
C ALA A 41 4.51 5.05 4.82
N LEU A 42 3.46 5.87 4.85
CA LEU A 42 2.57 6.17 3.73
C LEU A 42 2.95 7.53 3.14
N TYR A 43 3.02 7.63 1.81
CA TYR A 43 3.36 8.88 1.12
C TYR A 43 2.14 9.40 0.34
N CYS A 44 1.63 10.55 0.74
CA CYS A 44 0.52 11.23 0.08
C CYS A 44 1.07 12.17 -1.00
N MET A 45 0.69 11.95 -2.26
CA MET A 45 0.99 12.85 -3.37
C MET A 45 -0.06 13.96 -3.48
N ALA A 46 0.27 15.08 -4.13
CA ALA A 46 -0.67 16.18 -4.36
C ALA A 46 -2.01 15.69 -4.96
N GLY A 47 -3.14 16.13 -4.38
CA GLY A 47 -4.48 15.77 -4.82
C GLY A 47 -5.04 14.47 -4.23
N TRP A 48 -4.30 13.79 -3.35
CA TRP A 48 -4.79 12.59 -2.63
C TRP A 48 -6.09 12.88 -1.86
N GLU A 49 -6.25 14.09 -1.33
CA GLU A 49 -7.40 14.55 -0.57
C GLU A 49 -8.72 14.54 -1.38
N HIS A 50 -8.62 14.51 -2.71
CA HIS A 50 -9.78 14.43 -3.60
C HIS A 50 -10.25 12.99 -3.85
N CYS A 51 -9.50 11.99 -3.39
CA CYS A 51 -9.86 10.58 -3.49
C CYS A 51 -10.34 10.07 -2.13
N SER A 52 -11.64 9.77 -2.02
CA SER A 52 -12.25 9.26 -0.77
C SER A 52 -11.61 7.97 -0.25
N LEU A 53 -11.12 7.11 -1.15
CA LEU A 53 -10.37 5.90 -0.77
C LEU A 53 -9.01 6.25 -0.18
N ALA A 54 -8.25 7.15 -0.81
CA ALA A 54 -6.96 7.60 -0.27
C ALA A 54 -7.13 8.29 1.09
N VAL A 55 -8.24 9.03 1.29
CA VAL A 55 -8.59 9.61 2.58
C VAL A 55 -8.85 8.55 3.63
N ALA A 56 -9.59 7.48 3.28
CA ALA A 56 -9.83 6.37 4.19
C ALA A 56 -8.52 5.65 4.58
N ASP A 57 -7.65 5.37 3.61
CA ASP A 57 -6.37 4.70 3.84
C ASP A 57 -5.45 5.52 4.75
N VAL A 58 -5.36 6.84 4.52
CA VAL A 58 -4.60 7.76 5.38
C VAL A 58 -5.18 7.81 6.79
N THR A 59 -6.50 7.87 6.92
CA THR A 59 -7.17 7.91 8.23
C THR A 59 -6.86 6.66 9.05
N ILE A 60 -6.90 5.48 8.42
CA ILE A 60 -6.55 4.21 9.07
C ILE A 60 -5.05 4.19 9.43
N ALA A 61 -4.18 4.61 8.51
CA ALA A 61 -2.73 4.64 8.74
C ALA A 61 -2.37 5.53 9.93
N GLU A 62 -2.94 6.74 10.01
CA GLU A 62 -2.75 7.66 11.14
C GLU A 62 -3.27 7.05 12.45
N ALA A 63 -4.45 6.41 12.44
CA ALA A 63 -5.03 5.77 13.63
C ALA A 63 -4.19 4.57 14.12
N CYS A 64 -3.50 3.88 13.22
CA CYS A 64 -2.59 2.78 13.53
C CYS A 64 -1.17 3.24 13.91
N GLY A 65 -0.90 4.55 13.94
CA GLY A 65 0.41 5.10 14.29
C GLY A 65 1.49 4.93 13.22
N LEU A 66 1.09 4.68 11.96
CA LEU A 66 2.00 4.68 10.82
C LEU A 66 2.44 6.11 10.49
N ILE A 67 3.67 6.25 9.99
CA ILE A 67 4.19 7.56 9.59
C ILE A 67 3.53 7.97 8.27
N VAL A 68 2.98 9.18 8.19
CA VAL A 68 2.37 9.71 6.95
C VAL A 68 3.15 10.93 6.47
N HIS A 69 3.76 10.83 5.29
CA HIS A 69 4.48 11.91 4.63
C HIS A 69 3.61 12.55 3.55
N ARG A 70 3.37 13.85 3.67
CA ARG A 70 2.64 14.63 2.66
C ARG A 70 3.66 15.28 1.73
N LEU A 71 3.74 14.80 0.49
CA LEU A 71 4.65 15.32 -0.52
C LEU A 71 3.99 16.51 -1.21
N THR A 72 4.43 17.71 -0.86
CA THR A 72 4.13 18.93 -1.60
C THR A 72 5.17 19.10 -2.70
N VAL A 73 4.72 19.20 -3.95
CA VAL A 73 5.57 19.64 -5.08
C VAL A 73 5.83 21.14 -4.94
#